data_AF-I2QAT1-F1
#
_entry.id   AF-I2QAT1-F1
#
_cell.length_a   1.000
_cell.length_b   1.000
_cell.length_c   1.000
_cell.angle_alpha   90.00
_cell.angle_beta   90.00
_cell.angle_gamma   90.00
#
_symmetry.space_group_name_H-M   'P 1'
#
loop_
_entity.id
_entity.type
_entity.pdbx_description
1 polymer ?
#
loop_
_entity_poly.entity_id
_entity_poly.type
_entity_poly.pdbx_seq_one_letter_code
_entity_poly.pdbx_strand_id
1 'polypeptide(L)'
;MSERWTPESWRSKPVLQVPDYPDAKALADVEAQLATFPPLVFAGEARNLKKALARVAAGEAFLLQGGDCAESFAEHGANNIRDFFRVLLQMAVVLTYAGAVPVVKVGRVAGQFAKPRSSPMEKIDGVELPSYRGDIVNDIAFTKQARIPDPQRQLMAYRQSAATLNLLRAFATGGYANLGSVHQWMLGFLKDSPQSRRYKELADRISDALNFMRACGLDLEAHPELRATDFYTSHEALLLGYEQAMTRVDSTTGDWYATSGHMIWIGDRTRQLDHGHIEYFRGIKNPIGLKCGPSLKPDELLKLIDVLNPDNEPGRLTLIGRFGSDKIGEHLPNMIRAVKREGKVVVWSCDPMHGNTITSTSGYKTRPFDRILSEVKSFFAIHTSEGTHAGGVHLEMTGQDVTECLGGARAITDEDLNDRYHTVCDPRLNAEQSIDMAFLVAELLKQERAGKVRPMPVAAGL
;
A
#
# COMPACT_ATOMS: atom_id res chain seq x y z
N MET A 1 -23.98 -27.52 6.48
CA MET A 1 -22.60 -27.49 5.95
C MET A 1 -22.38 -26.10 5.39
N SER A 2 -21.29 -25.42 5.75
CA SER A 2 -20.95 -24.14 5.10
C SER A 2 -20.83 -24.36 3.59
N GLU A 3 -21.43 -23.49 2.81
CA GLU A 3 -21.37 -23.54 1.35
C GLU A 3 -19.90 -23.57 0.89
N ARG A 4 -19.56 -24.47 -0.03
CA ARG A 4 -18.19 -24.63 -0.52
C ARG A 4 -17.79 -23.34 -1.25
N TRP A 5 -16.71 -22.70 -0.83
CA TRP A 5 -16.22 -21.49 -1.46
C TRP A 5 -15.73 -21.77 -2.89
N THR A 6 -16.05 -20.86 -3.80
CA THR A 6 -15.53 -20.78 -5.16
C THR A 6 -15.22 -19.32 -5.48
N PRO A 7 -14.40 -19.02 -6.51
CA PRO A 7 -14.13 -17.63 -6.91
C PRO A 7 -15.38 -16.82 -7.29
N GLU A 8 -16.52 -17.47 -7.55
CA GLU A 8 -17.80 -16.85 -7.91
C GLU A 8 -18.80 -16.74 -6.74
N SER A 9 -18.51 -17.32 -5.56
CA SER A 9 -19.46 -17.36 -4.44
C SER A 9 -19.92 -15.96 -3.98
N TRP A 10 -19.07 -14.95 -4.16
CA TRP A 10 -19.39 -13.54 -3.89
C TRP A 10 -20.58 -13.02 -4.70
N ARG A 11 -20.88 -13.58 -5.89
CA ARG A 11 -21.99 -13.12 -6.75
C ARG A 11 -23.36 -13.37 -6.14
N SER A 12 -23.45 -14.27 -5.17
CA SER A 12 -24.66 -14.53 -4.38
C SER A 12 -24.86 -13.53 -3.23
N LYS A 13 -23.89 -12.63 -3.00
CA LYS A 13 -23.89 -11.67 -1.89
C LYS A 13 -24.16 -10.24 -2.39
N PRO A 14 -24.70 -9.36 -1.54
CA PRO A 14 -24.74 -7.94 -1.84
C PRO A 14 -23.33 -7.38 -2.08
N VAL A 15 -23.21 -6.44 -3.01
CA VAL A 15 -21.94 -5.75 -3.32
C VAL A 15 -22.15 -4.25 -3.39
N LEU A 16 -21.16 -3.49 -2.96
CA LEU A 16 -21.14 -2.04 -3.04
C LEU A 16 -20.01 -1.56 -3.96
N GLN A 17 -20.13 -0.34 -4.47
CA GLN A 17 -19.09 0.36 -5.26
C GLN A 17 -18.75 -0.25 -6.62
N VAL A 18 -19.43 -1.33 -7.03
CA VAL A 18 -19.31 -1.95 -8.35
C VAL A 18 -20.07 -1.07 -9.38
N PRO A 19 -19.52 -0.84 -10.58
CA PRO A 19 -20.20 -0.05 -11.61
C PRO A 19 -21.36 -0.80 -12.28
N ASP A 20 -22.35 -0.04 -12.72
CA ASP A 20 -23.45 -0.53 -13.56
C ASP A 20 -23.02 -0.51 -15.04
N TYR A 21 -22.53 -1.65 -15.54
CA TYR A 21 -22.18 -1.80 -16.95
C TYR A 21 -23.45 -1.91 -17.82
N PRO A 22 -23.53 -1.18 -18.95
CA PRO A 22 -24.73 -1.16 -19.79
C PRO A 22 -24.99 -2.48 -20.53
N ASP A 23 -23.93 -3.26 -20.79
CA ASP A 23 -24.01 -4.57 -21.46
C ASP A 23 -23.37 -5.64 -20.58
N ALA A 24 -24.21 -6.45 -19.93
CA ALA A 24 -23.79 -7.54 -19.06
C ALA A 24 -23.12 -8.69 -19.83
N LYS A 25 -23.47 -8.90 -21.10
CA LYS A 25 -22.84 -9.93 -21.92
C LYS A 25 -21.41 -9.50 -22.30
N ALA A 26 -21.23 -8.25 -22.72
CA ALA A 26 -19.90 -7.70 -23.00
C ALA A 26 -18.98 -7.77 -21.76
N LEU A 27 -19.52 -7.52 -20.57
CA LEU A 27 -18.79 -7.70 -19.32
C LEU A 27 -18.38 -9.17 -19.10
N ALA A 28 -19.32 -10.11 -19.23
CA ALA A 28 -19.05 -11.54 -19.07
C ALA A 28 -18.01 -12.06 -20.09
N ASP A 29 -18.08 -11.59 -21.33
CA ASP A 29 -17.13 -11.95 -22.39
C ASP A 29 -15.70 -11.46 -22.05
N VAL A 30 -15.56 -10.24 -21.51
CA VAL A 30 -14.27 -9.70 -21.04
C VAL A 30 -13.74 -10.48 -19.83
N GLU A 31 -14.59 -10.77 -18.84
CA GLU A 31 -14.20 -11.55 -17.66
C GLU A 31 -13.74 -12.96 -18.06
N ALA A 32 -14.44 -13.61 -19.01
CA ALA A 32 -14.04 -14.90 -19.55
C ALA A 32 -12.70 -14.82 -20.30
N GLN A 33 -12.46 -13.76 -21.07
CA GLN A 33 -11.20 -13.54 -21.75
C GLN A 33 -10.04 -13.36 -20.75
N LEU A 34 -10.20 -12.51 -19.73
CA LEU A 34 -9.22 -12.30 -18.66
C LEU A 34 -8.86 -13.60 -17.94
N ALA A 35 -9.85 -14.48 -17.71
CA ALA A 35 -9.62 -15.77 -17.07
C ALA A 35 -8.60 -16.64 -17.81
N THR A 36 -8.47 -16.48 -19.14
CA THR A 36 -7.50 -17.20 -19.97
C THR A 36 -6.09 -16.59 -19.99
N PHE A 37 -5.92 -15.35 -19.52
CA PHE A 37 -4.63 -14.67 -19.55
C PHE A 37 -3.67 -15.19 -18.48
N PRO A 38 -2.34 -15.08 -18.66
CA PRO A 38 -1.38 -15.39 -17.63
C PRO A 38 -1.65 -14.65 -16.30
N PRO A 39 -1.32 -15.25 -15.14
CA PRO A 39 -1.33 -14.53 -13.87
C PRO A 39 -0.31 -13.38 -13.85
N LEU A 40 -0.59 -12.31 -13.09
CA LEU A 40 0.41 -11.24 -12.88
C LEU A 40 1.46 -11.68 -11.84
N VAL A 41 1.05 -12.46 -10.84
CA VAL A 41 1.92 -12.94 -9.75
C VAL A 41 1.78 -14.44 -9.56
N PHE A 42 2.86 -15.09 -9.10
CA PHE A 42 2.84 -16.51 -8.76
C PHE A 42 2.42 -16.74 -7.30
N ALA A 43 1.68 -17.81 -7.03
CA ALA A 43 1.19 -18.14 -5.68
C ALA A 43 2.31 -18.30 -4.63
N GLY A 44 3.46 -18.83 -5.05
CA GLY A 44 4.66 -18.91 -4.19
C GLY A 44 5.18 -17.55 -3.72
N GLU A 45 5.05 -16.50 -4.53
CA GLU A 45 5.46 -15.15 -4.17
C GLU A 45 4.51 -14.55 -3.12
N ALA A 46 3.21 -14.79 -3.24
CA ALA A 46 2.24 -14.40 -2.22
C ALA A 46 2.50 -15.13 -0.88
N ARG A 47 2.94 -16.39 -0.91
CA ARG A 47 3.38 -17.11 0.31
C ARG A 47 4.64 -16.51 0.91
N ASN A 48 5.60 -16.10 0.09
CA ASN A 48 6.81 -15.44 0.58
C ASN A 48 6.47 -14.10 1.25
N LEU A 49 5.58 -13.30 0.64
CA LEU A 49 5.07 -12.08 1.26
C LEU A 49 4.38 -12.35 2.59
N LYS A 50 3.52 -13.37 2.67
CA LYS A 50 2.85 -13.76 3.92
C LYS A 50 3.85 -14.12 5.03
N LYS A 51 4.92 -14.86 4.70
CA LYS A 51 6.01 -15.14 5.65
C LYS A 51 6.75 -13.86 6.09
N ALA A 52 6.99 -12.92 5.17
CA ALA A 52 7.60 -11.64 5.49
C ALA A 52 6.68 -10.81 6.42
N LEU A 53 5.37 -10.79 6.16
CA LEU A 53 4.38 -10.13 7.01
C LEU A 53 4.20 -10.83 8.38
N ALA A 54 4.44 -12.14 8.46
CA ALA A 54 4.48 -12.84 9.76
C ALA A 54 5.60 -12.29 10.65
N ARG A 55 6.78 -11.99 10.07
CA ARG A 55 7.87 -11.32 10.78
C ARG A 55 7.50 -9.91 11.20
N VAL A 56 6.74 -9.18 10.37
CA VAL A 56 6.21 -7.87 10.75
C VAL A 56 5.26 -8.00 11.95
N ALA A 57 4.33 -8.95 11.94
CA ALA A 57 3.43 -9.19 13.07
C ALA A 57 4.19 -9.57 14.36
N ALA A 58 5.35 -10.22 14.23
CA ALA A 58 6.23 -10.57 15.35
C ALA A 58 7.12 -9.40 15.83
N GLY A 59 7.15 -8.26 15.15
CA GLY A 59 8.02 -7.13 15.47
C GLY A 59 9.48 -7.29 15.02
N GLU A 60 9.72 -8.18 14.06
CA GLU A 60 11.06 -8.49 13.50
C GLU A 60 11.29 -7.84 12.12
N ALA A 61 10.28 -7.18 11.57
CA ALA A 61 10.32 -6.49 10.29
C ALA A 61 9.31 -5.33 10.30
N PHE A 62 9.39 -4.43 9.33
CA PHE A 62 8.48 -3.30 9.16
C PHE A 62 7.88 -3.29 7.75
N LEU A 63 6.58 -3.05 7.63
CA LEU A 63 5.89 -2.93 6.34
C LEU A 63 5.94 -1.49 5.83
N LEU A 64 6.52 -1.30 4.65
CA LEU A 64 6.40 -0.08 3.86
C LEU A 64 5.51 -0.38 2.65
N GLN A 65 4.26 0.08 2.71
CA GLN A 65 3.33 0.01 1.60
C GLN A 65 3.12 1.41 1.00
N GLY A 66 3.26 1.58 -0.31
CA GLY A 66 3.08 2.91 -0.92
C GLY A 66 3.02 2.94 -2.44
N GLY A 67 2.45 3.99 -2.99
CA GLY A 67 2.37 4.24 -4.44
C GLY A 67 1.21 5.17 -4.78
N ASP A 68 0.75 5.12 -6.03
CA ASP A 68 -0.30 6.03 -6.48
C ASP A 68 -1.63 5.84 -5.74
N CYS A 69 -2.43 6.91 -5.70
CA CYS A 69 -3.80 6.82 -5.21
C CYS A 69 -4.63 5.93 -6.15
N ALA A 70 -4.60 6.25 -7.45
CA ALA A 70 -5.07 5.43 -8.54
C ALA A 70 -4.10 5.56 -9.72
N GLU A 71 -3.72 4.44 -10.32
CA GLU A 71 -2.96 4.41 -11.57
C GLU A 71 -3.85 4.90 -12.74
N SER A 72 -3.23 5.59 -13.71
CA SER A 72 -3.88 6.12 -14.90
C SER A 72 -3.27 5.51 -16.17
N PHE A 73 -4.09 5.28 -17.19
CA PHE A 73 -3.67 4.85 -18.51
C PHE A 73 -2.87 5.95 -19.23
N ALA A 74 -3.20 7.22 -18.97
CA ALA A 74 -2.50 8.36 -19.55
C ALA A 74 -1.10 8.57 -18.97
N GLU A 75 -0.89 8.19 -17.70
CA GLU A 75 0.39 8.37 -17.00
C GLU A 75 1.29 7.12 -17.06
N HIS A 76 0.99 6.19 -17.97
CA HIS A 76 1.76 4.96 -18.13
C HIS A 76 3.09 5.21 -18.87
N GLY A 77 4.13 5.54 -18.12
CA GLY A 77 5.47 5.75 -18.64
C GLY A 77 6.55 5.08 -17.79
N ALA A 78 7.59 4.54 -18.42
CA ALA A 78 8.70 3.88 -17.74
C ALA A 78 9.41 4.79 -16.72
N ASN A 79 9.48 6.10 -17.00
CA ASN A 79 10.05 7.08 -16.07
C ASN A 79 9.19 7.21 -14.79
N ASN A 80 7.86 7.26 -14.90
CA ASN A 80 6.96 7.35 -13.75
C ASN A 80 7.11 6.11 -12.85
N ILE A 81 7.10 4.92 -13.46
CA ILE A 81 7.28 3.65 -12.74
C ILE A 81 8.65 3.62 -12.04
N ARG A 82 9.71 4.01 -12.75
CA ARG A 82 11.07 4.08 -12.22
C ARG A 82 11.16 5.06 -11.04
N ASP A 83 10.58 6.24 -11.18
CA ASP A 83 10.71 7.31 -10.18
C ASP A 83 9.86 7.01 -8.93
N PHE A 84 8.69 6.40 -9.08
CA PHE A 84 7.96 5.77 -7.97
C PHE A 84 8.84 4.74 -7.25
N PHE A 85 9.41 3.79 -8.00
CA PHE A 85 10.24 2.73 -7.42
C PHE A 85 11.47 3.29 -6.70
N ARG A 86 12.10 4.34 -7.25
CA ARG A 86 13.19 5.08 -6.59
C ARG A 86 12.78 5.60 -5.23
N VAL A 87 11.68 6.37 -5.13
CA VAL A 87 11.26 6.94 -3.84
C VAL A 87 10.97 5.82 -2.84
N LEU A 88 10.32 4.74 -3.26
CA LEU A 88 10.07 3.60 -2.36
C LEU A 88 11.39 2.98 -1.85
N LEU A 89 12.39 2.80 -2.71
CA LEU A 89 13.71 2.29 -2.30
C LEU A 89 14.45 3.27 -1.37
N GLN A 90 14.37 4.58 -1.64
CA GLN A 90 14.95 5.61 -0.77
C GLN A 90 14.31 5.58 0.62
N MET A 91 12.99 5.47 0.72
CA MET A 91 12.31 5.32 1.99
C MET A 91 12.72 4.01 2.68
N ALA A 92 12.73 2.89 1.95
CA ALA A 92 13.07 1.58 2.50
C ALA A 92 14.51 1.55 3.05
N VAL A 93 15.47 2.17 2.39
CA VAL A 93 16.86 2.18 2.85
C VAL A 93 17.04 3.08 4.09
N VAL A 94 16.36 4.23 4.14
CA VAL A 94 16.33 5.09 5.34
C VAL A 94 15.78 4.31 6.54
N LEU A 95 14.63 3.63 6.36
CA LEU A 95 14.00 2.80 7.39
C LEU A 95 14.90 1.63 7.81
N THR A 96 15.54 0.96 6.85
CA THR A 96 16.41 -0.18 7.13
C THR A 96 17.65 0.24 7.91
N TYR A 97 18.32 1.32 7.49
CA TYR A 97 19.56 1.76 8.12
C TYR A 97 19.31 2.47 9.45
N ALA A 98 18.48 3.52 9.46
CA ALA A 98 18.25 4.33 10.65
C ALA A 98 17.26 3.68 11.64
N GLY A 99 16.26 2.96 11.12
CA GLY A 99 15.34 2.16 11.93
C GLY A 99 15.90 0.81 12.34
N ALA A 100 17.01 0.33 11.74
CA ALA A 100 17.67 -0.95 12.00
C ALA A 100 16.72 -2.16 12.07
N VAL A 101 15.82 -2.25 11.09
CA VAL A 101 14.83 -3.31 10.94
C VAL A 101 14.67 -3.69 9.47
N PRO A 102 14.49 -4.97 9.11
CA PRO A 102 14.15 -5.36 7.75
C PRO A 102 12.85 -4.72 7.27
N VAL A 103 12.82 -4.19 6.05
CA VAL A 103 11.64 -3.53 5.48
C VAL A 103 11.01 -4.40 4.40
N VAL A 104 9.74 -4.77 4.57
CA VAL A 104 8.91 -5.43 3.55
C VAL A 104 8.32 -4.35 2.63
N LYS A 105 8.67 -4.38 1.35
CA LYS A 105 8.30 -3.34 0.37
C LYS A 105 7.11 -3.80 -0.46
N VAL A 106 6.00 -3.08 -0.37
CA VAL A 106 4.76 -3.39 -1.10
C VAL A 106 4.30 -2.15 -1.87
N GLY A 107 4.32 -2.20 -3.20
CA GLY A 107 3.83 -1.12 -4.04
C GLY A 107 2.31 -1.10 -4.16
N ARG A 108 1.70 0.09 -4.17
CA ARG A 108 0.36 0.32 -4.73
C ARG A 108 0.49 0.56 -6.23
N VAL A 109 0.66 -0.53 -6.99
CA VAL A 109 1.08 -0.47 -8.39
C VAL A 109 0.73 -1.76 -9.11
N ALA A 110 0.64 -1.70 -10.44
CA ALA A 110 0.30 -2.80 -11.32
C ALA A 110 -1.08 -3.42 -11.03
N GLY A 111 -2.06 -2.58 -10.67
CA GLY A 111 -3.44 -3.03 -10.45
C GLY A 111 -4.34 -2.03 -9.73
N GLN A 112 -3.79 -0.91 -9.24
CA GLN A 112 -4.49 0.08 -8.43
C GLN A 112 -5.28 1.06 -9.32
N PHE A 113 -6.13 0.55 -10.21
CA PHE A 113 -6.90 1.40 -11.13
C PHE A 113 -8.28 1.76 -10.60
N ALA A 114 -8.92 0.88 -9.82
CA ALA A 114 -10.29 1.07 -9.36
C ALA A 114 -10.35 2.01 -8.14
N LYS A 115 -11.37 2.88 -8.08
CA LYS A 115 -11.57 3.80 -6.95
C LYS A 115 -13.01 3.81 -6.44
N PRO A 116 -13.24 3.61 -5.12
CA PRO A 116 -14.55 3.79 -4.54
C PRO A 116 -14.92 5.27 -4.44
N ARG A 117 -16.21 5.59 -4.55
CA ARG A 117 -16.71 6.98 -4.55
C ARG A 117 -17.74 7.18 -3.44
N SER A 118 -17.67 8.34 -2.78
CA SER A 118 -18.66 8.74 -1.76
C SER A 118 -20.04 9.03 -2.37
N SER A 119 -20.09 9.47 -3.64
CA SER A 119 -21.32 9.70 -4.40
C SER A 119 -21.23 8.94 -5.72
N PRO A 120 -22.33 8.30 -6.19
CA PRO A 120 -22.37 7.69 -7.51
C PRO A 120 -22.32 8.74 -8.64
N MET A 121 -22.75 9.97 -8.37
CA MET A 121 -22.82 11.07 -9.33
C MET A 121 -21.83 12.20 -8.97
N GLU A 122 -21.33 12.88 -9.98
CA GLU A 122 -20.46 14.04 -9.90
C GLU A 122 -21.13 15.21 -10.61
N LYS A 123 -21.14 16.39 -9.98
CA LYS A 123 -21.77 17.59 -10.49
C LYS A 123 -20.75 18.69 -10.69
N ILE A 124 -20.63 19.20 -11.91
CA ILE A 124 -19.74 20.31 -12.29
C ILE A 124 -20.57 21.29 -13.12
N ASP A 125 -20.54 22.57 -12.77
CA ASP A 125 -21.24 23.66 -13.48
C ASP A 125 -22.72 23.37 -13.78
N GLY A 126 -23.42 22.73 -12.83
CA GLY A 126 -24.84 22.40 -12.94
C GLY A 126 -25.15 21.10 -13.71
N VAL A 127 -24.18 20.50 -14.40
CA VAL A 127 -24.32 19.21 -15.11
C VAL A 127 -23.95 18.07 -14.17
N GLU A 128 -24.77 17.02 -14.14
CA GLU A 128 -24.57 15.84 -13.30
C GLU A 128 -24.31 14.59 -14.17
N LEU A 129 -23.20 13.89 -13.93
CA LEU A 129 -22.76 12.69 -14.65
C LEU A 129 -22.33 11.60 -13.67
N PRO A 130 -22.28 10.31 -14.08
CA PRO A 130 -21.68 9.28 -13.26
C PRO A 130 -20.26 9.66 -12.84
N SER A 131 -19.92 9.39 -11.58
CA SER A 131 -18.59 9.64 -11.04
C SER A 131 -17.53 8.84 -11.79
N TYR A 132 -16.36 9.44 -11.99
CA TYR A 132 -15.16 8.70 -12.38
C TYR A 132 -14.81 7.67 -11.29
N ARG A 133 -14.68 6.39 -11.67
CA ARG A 133 -14.42 5.26 -10.76
C ARG A 133 -13.04 4.62 -10.99
N GLY A 134 -12.16 5.33 -11.68
CA GLY A 134 -10.87 4.81 -12.08
C GLY A 134 -10.85 4.29 -13.51
N ASP A 135 -9.68 4.28 -14.13
CA ASP A 135 -9.51 4.03 -15.56
C ASP A 135 -9.93 2.63 -16.00
N ILE A 136 -9.96 1.67 -15.07
CA ILE A 136 -10.48 0.31 -15.28
C ILE A 136 -12.00 0.28 -15.47
N VAL A 137 -12.72 1.33 -15.09
CA VAL A 137 -14.18 1.43 -15.20
C VAL A 137 -14.59 2.40 -16.30
N ASN A 138 -14.20 3.67 -16.19
CA ASN A 138 -14.62 4.74 -17.10
C ASN A 138 -13.53 5.80 -17.24
N ASP A 139 -13.74 6.75 -18.15
CA ASP A 139 -12.78 7.83 -18.42
C ASP A 139 -12.95 9.01 -17.45
N ILE A 140 -11.85 9.72 -17.19
CA ILE A 140 -11.88 10.90 -16.33
C ILE A 140 -12.66 12.06 -16.94
N ALA A 141 -12.63 12.22 -18.27
CA ALA A 141 -13.23 13.36 -18.95
C ALA A 141 -14.70 13.54 -18.54
N PHE A 142 -15.09 14.78 -18.20
CA PHE A 142 -16.44 15.08 -17.71
C PHE A 142 -17.44 15.21 -18.88
N THR A 143 -17.64 14.11 -19.61
CA THR A 143 -18.62 14.02 -20.70
C THR A 143 -19.49 12.77 -20.54
N LYS A 144 -20.72 12.80 -21.08
CA LYS A 144 -21.65 11.67 -21.00
C LYS A 144 -21.02 10.37 -21.51
N GLN A 145 -20.36 10.42 -22.67
CA GLN A 145 -19.74 9.24 -23.28
C GLN A 145 -18.57 8.70 -22.45
N ALA A 146 -17.71 9.60 -21.98
CA ALA A 146 -16.54 9.27 -21.16
C ALA A 146 -16.89 8.55 -19.85
N ARG A 147 -18.02 8.91 -19.24
CA ARG A 147 -18.44 8.39 -17.93
C ARG A 147 -19.21 7.07 -17.97
N ILE A 148 -19.56 6.57 -19.15
CA ILE A 148 -20.19 5.25 -19.30
C ILE A 148 -19.16 4.16 -18.94
N PRO A 149 -19.45 3.23 -18.02
CA PRO A 149 -18.58 2.10 -17.73
C PRO A 149 -18.34 1.24 -18.98
N ASP A 150 -17.08 0.95 -19.28
CA ASP A 150 -16.66 0.15 -20.43
C ASP A 150 -15.88 -1.10 -19.96
N PRO A 151 -16.40 -2.32 -20.15
CA PRO A 151 -15.71 -3.54 -19.75
C PRO A 151 -14.33 -3.70 -20.40
N GLN A 152 -14.12 -3.19 -21.63
CA GLN A 152 -12.84 -3.34 -22.35
C GLN A 152 -11.66 -2.70 -21.59
N ARG A 153 -11.95 -1.71 -20.73
CA ARG A 153 -10.96 -1.09 -19.85
C ARG A 153 -10.32 -2.08 -18.87
N GLN A 154 -10.98 -3.17 -18.52
CA GLN A 154 -10.40 -4.23 -17.70
C GLN A 154 -9.26 -4.98 -18.42
N LEU A 155 -9.38 -5.18 -19.75
CA LEU A 155 -8.29 -5.76 -20.55
C LEU A 155 -7.10 -4.81 -20.62
N MET A 156 -7.35 -3.51 -20.74
CA MET A 156 -6.30 -2.49 -20.75
C MET A 156 -5.58 -2.41 -19.39
N ALA A 157 -6.34 -2.43 -18.29
CA ALA A 157 -5.78 -2.48 -16.94
C ALA A 157 -4.85 -3.68 -16.76
N TYR A 158 -5.27 -4.88 -17.18
CA TYR A 158 -4.40 -6.08 -17.15
C TYR A 158 -3.10 -5.87 -17.95
N ARG A 159 -3.18 -5.35 -19.19
CA ARG A 159 -2.00 -5.13 -20.05
C ARG A 159 -1.02 -4.16 -19.42
N GLN A 160 -1.53 -3.06 -18.87
CA GLN A 160 -0.71 -2.08 -18.17
C GLN A 160 -0.09 -2.67 -16.89
N SER A 161 -0.88 -3.39 -16.09
CA SER A 161 -0.37 -4.11 -14.92
C SER A 161 0.77 -5.05 -15.27
N ALA A 162 0.63 -5.85 -16.34
CA ALA A 162 1.65 -6.80 -16.78
C ALA A 162 2.94 -6.09 -17.21
N ALA A 163 2.82 -5.01 -18.01
CA ALA A 163 3.96 -4.21 -18.45
C ALA A 163 4.69 -3.54 -17.27
N THR A 164 3.93 -2.92 -16.37
CA THR A 164 4.45 -2.26 -15.17
C THR A 164 5.16 -3.25 -14.25
N LEU A 165 4.54 -4.38 -13.95
CA LEU A 165 5.15 -5.40 -13.08
C LEU A 165 6.40 -6.02 -13.70
N ASN A 166 6.39 -6.27 -15.01
CA ASN A 166 7.59 -6.76 -15.72
C ASN A 166 8.77 -5.78 -15.56
N LEU A 167 8.53 -4.47 -15.73
CA LEU A 167 9.56 -3.45 -15.54
C LEU A 167 10.03 -3.36 -14.08
N LEU A 168 9.11 -3.43 -13.11
CA LEU A 168 9.45 -3.41 -11.69
C LEU A 168 10.29 -4.62 -11.28
N ARG A 169 9.98 -5.82 -11.81
CA ARG A 169 10.81 -7.02 -11.62
C ARG A 169 12.22 -6.81 -12.18
N ALA A 170 12.33 -6.25 -13.38
CA ALA A 170 13.63 -5.93 -13.97
C ALA A 170 14.44 -4.93 -13.12
N PHE A 171 13.79 -3.92 -12.50
CA PHE A 171 14.49 -3.02 -11.56
C PHE A 171 14.87 -3.70 -10.24
N ALA A 172 13.98 -4.53 -9.69
CA ALA A 172 14.18 -5.19 -8.41
C ALA A 172 15.33 -6.21 -8.43
N THR A 173 15.54 -6.92 -9.53
CA THR A 173 16.58 -7.97 -9.65
C THR A 173 17.71 -7.64 -10.61
N GLY A 174 17.51 -6.73 -11.57
CA GLY A 174 18.49 -6.37 -12.61
C GLY A 174 19.58 -5.40 -12.18
N GLY A 175 19.81 -5.24 -10.88
CA GLY A 175 20.88 -4.39 -10.31
C GLY A 175 20.50 -2.93 -10.05
N TYR A 176 19.30 -2.49 -10.43
CA TYR A 176 18.84 -1.13 -10.14
C TYR A 176 18.61 -0.91 -8.63
N ALA A 177 18.13 -1.94 -7.94
CA ALA A 177 17.93 -1.97 -6.49
C ALA A 177 19.21 -2.28 -5.67
N ASN A 178 20.39 -2.29 -6.31
CA ASN A 178 21.66 -2.53 -5.63
C ASN A 178 21.97 -1.42 -4.62
N LEU A 179 22.27 -1.79 -3.38
CA LEU A 179 22.61 -0.82 -2.31
C LEU A 179 23.85 0.03 -2.62
N GLY A 180 24.79 -0.47 -3.43
CA GLY A 180 25.92 0.31 -3.93
C GLY A 180 25.51 1.51 -4.79
N SER A 181 24.30 1.50 -5.33
CA SER A 181 23.73 2.59 -6.13
C SER A 181 22.85 3.54 -5.33
N VAL A 182 22.90 3.51 -3.99
CA VAL A 182 22.03 4.34 -3.12
C VAL A 182 22.10 5.85 -3.41
N HIS A 183 23.28 6.34 -3.83
CA HIS A 183 23.47 7.72 -4.26
C HIS A 183 22.78 8.03 -5.60
N GLN A 184 22.66 7.05 -6.50
CA GLN A 184 22.02 7.20 -7.81
C GLN A 184 20.50 7.27 -7.72
N TRP A 185 19.91 6.86 -6.59
CA TRP A 185 18.47 7.01 -6.36
C TRP A 185 18.06 8.42 -5.97
N MET A 186 19.01 9.31 -5.68
CA MET A 186 18.73 10.72 -5.39
C MET A 186 18.13 11.37 -6.64
N LEU A 187 16.83 11.67 -6.59
CA LEU A 187 16.12 12.34 -7.68
C LEU A 187 16.75 13.72 -7.94
N GLY A 188 16.86 14.08 -9.22
CA GLY A 188 17.61 15.27 -9.66
C GLY A 188 17.12 16.58 -9.03
N PHE A 189 15.81 16.71 -8.83
CA PHE A 189 15.19 17.91 -8.24
C PHE A 189 15.36 17.99 -6.71
N LEU A 190 15.84 16.92 -6.05
CA LEU A 190 16.06 16.93 -4.60
C LEU A 190 17.39 17.57 -4.23
N LYS A 191 18.34 17.74 -5.16
CA LYS A 191 19.75 18.06 -4.88
C LYS A 191 19.94 19.32 -4.01
N ASP A 192 19.07 20.31 -4.13
CA ASP A 192 19.22 21.61 -3.48
C ASP A 192 18.34 21.80 -2.21
N SER A 193 17.62 20.77 -1.77
CA SER A 193 16.79 20.84 -0.54
C SER A 193 17.59 20.57 0.75
N PRO A 194 17.20 21.12 1.92
CA PRO A 194 17.80 20.74 3.21
C PRO A 194 17.77 19.22 3.49
N GLN A 195 16.71 18.55 3.02
CA GLN A 195 16.47 17.12 3.11
C GLN A 195 17.49 16.31 2.32
N SER A 196 17.95 16.86 1.19
CA SER A 196 19.01 16.27 0.37
C SER A 196 20.28 16.02 1.18
N ARG A 197 20.62 16.94 2.11
CA ARG A 197 21.80 16.82 2.96
C ARG A 197 21.67 15.65 3.93
N ARG A 198 20.53 15.53 4.60
CA ARG A 198 20.27 14.42 5.54
C ARG A 198 20.26 13.07 4.85
N TYR A 199 19.65 12.98 3.66
CA TYR A 199 19.70 11.76 2.85
C TYR A 199 21.11 11.46 2.36
N LYS A 200 21.86 12.48 1.91
CA LYS A 200 23.25 12.33 1.47
C LYS A 200 24.14 11.80 2.59
N GLU A 201 24.06 12.36 3.79
CA GLU A 201 24.80 11.87 4.95
C GLU A 201 24.47 10.41 5.29
N LEU A 202 23.20 10.01 5.18
CA LEU A 202 22.80 8.62 5.38
C LEU A 202 23.34 7.72 4.27
N ALA A 203 23.32 8.16 3.02
CA ALA A 203 23.87 7.44 1.88
C ALA A 203 25.40 7.26 2.02
N ASP A 204 26.12 8.30 2.45
CA ASP A 204 27.56 8.23 2.73
C ASP A 204 27.86 7.19 3.82
N ARG A 205 27.07 7.18 4.91
CA ARG A 205 27.20 6.19 5.99
C ARG A 205 26.88 4.75 5.55
N ILE A 206 25.94 4.57 4.63
CA ILE A 206 25.67 3.25 4.02
C ILE A 206 26.88 2.82 3.20
N SER A 207 27.43 3.72 2.38
CA SER A 207 28.65 3.46 1.60
C SER A 207 29.81 3.03 2.50
N ASP A 208 30.01 3.71 3.63
CA ASP A 208 31.02 3.32 4.63
C ASP A 208 30.74 1.94 5.24
N ALA A 209 29.49 1.64 5.58
CA ALA A 209 29.11 0.32 6.10
C ALA A 209 29.33 -0.81 5.07
N LEU A 210 29.02 -0.57 3.79
CA LEU A 210 29.29 -1.51 2.71
C LEU A 210 30.79 -1.70 2.49
N ASN A 211 31.60 -0.63 2.58
CA ASN A 211 33.05 -0.72 2.51
C ASN A 211 33.63 -1.52 3.68
N PHE A 212 33.08 -1.34 4.89
CA PHE A 212 33.43 -2.15 6.06
C PHE A 212 33.09 -3.63 5.86
N MET A 213 31.87 -3.95 5.40
CA MET A 213 31.47 -5.32 5.07
C MET A 213 32.42 -5.96 4.05
N ARG A 214 32.78 -5.23 2.99
CA ARG A 214 33.77 -5.68 2.00
C ARG A 214 35.14 -5.93 2.62
N ALA A 215 35.60 -5.04 3.50
CA ALA A 215 36.87 -5.22 4.22
C ALA A 215 36.85 -6.46 5.16
N CYS A 216 35.68 -6.85 5.65
CA CYS A 216 35.46 -8.10 6.40
C CYS A 216 35.33 -9.36 5.51
N GLY A 217 35.44 -9.23 4.18
CA GLY A 217 35.31 -10.34 3.23
C GLY A 217 33.87 -10.64 2.78
N LEU A 218 32.89 -9.80 3.12
CA LEU A 218 31.52 -9.89 2.62
C LEU A 218 31.41 -9.07 1.33
N ASP A 219 31.72 -9.69 0.19
CA ASP A 219 31.68 -9.01 -1.11
C ASP A 219 30.27 -8.95 -1.70
N LEU A 220 29.90 -7.79 -2.27
CA LEU A 220 28.60 -7.55 -2.89
C LEU A 220 28.30 -8.52 -4.03
N GLU A 221 29.31 -8.93 -4.78
CA GLU A 221 29.15 -9.87 -5.90
C GLU A 221 28.84 -11.30 -5.43
N ALA A 222 29.31 -11.68 -4.22
CA ALA A 222 29.07 -12.99 -3.62
C ALA A 222 27.74 -13.08 -2.83
N HIS A 223 27.09 -11.94 -2.57
CA HIS A 223 25.88 -11.83 -1.76
C HIS A 223 24.69 -11.26 -2.57
N PRO A 224 23.91 -12.12 -3.26
CA PRO A 224 22.74 -11.71 -4.05
C PRO A 224 21.74 -10.83 -3.29
N GLU A 225 21.60 -11.03 -1.97
CA GLU A 225 20.76 -10.27 -1.06
C GLU A 225 21.11 -8.77 -0.96
N LEU A 226 22.31 -8.36 -1.38
CA LEU A 226 22.73 -6.95 -1.42
C LEU A 226 22.54 -6.30 -2.82
N ARG A 227 22.29 -7.11 -3.85
CA ARG A 227 22.16 -6.68 -5.26
C ARG A 227 20.71 -6.59 -5.73
N ALA A 228 19.84 -7.42 -5.16
CA ALA A 228 18.43 -7.48 -5.47
C ALA A 228 17.60 -7.20 -4.23
N THR A 229 16.34 -6.86 -4.43
CA THR A 229 15.40 -6.71 -3.33
C THR A 229 14.05 -7.30 -3.68
N ASP A 230 13.41 -7.93 -2.72
CA ASP A 230 12.03 -8.35 -2.90
C ASP A 230 11.13 -7.12 -2.97
N PHE A 231 10.30 -7.08 -4.00
CA PHE A 231 9.28 -6.06 -4.19
C PHE A 231 7.96 -6.74 -4.54
N TYR A 232 6.91 -6.37 -3.81
CA TYR A 232 5.58 -6.93 -3.99
C TYR A 232 4.61 -5.85 -4.47
N THR A 233 3.50 -6.28 -5.07
CA THR A 233 2.44 -5.39 -5.58
C THR A 233 1.16 -5.56 -4.81
N SER A 234 0.36 -4.50 -4.77
CA SER A 234 -0.92 -4.48 -4.11
C SER A 234 -1.89 -3.48 -4.70
N HIS A 235 -3.18 -3.77 -4.54
CA HIS A 235 -4.28 -2.89 -4.90
C HIS A 235 -5.55 -3.21 -4.10
N GLU A 236 -6.51 -2.30 -4.13
CA GLU A 236 -7.86 -2.53 -3.60
C GLU A 236 -8.60 -3.46 -4.56
N ALA A 237 -9.00 -4.64 -4.07
CA ALA A 237 -9.80 -5.59 -4.85
C ALA A 237 -11.26 -5.13 -4.88
N LEU A 238 -11.51 -4.04 -5.60
CA LEU A 238 -12.83 -3.38 -5.66
C LEU A 238 -13.74 -4.05 -6.69
N LEU A 239 -13.22 -4.31 -7.88
CA LEU A 239 -13.98 -4.83 -9.02
C LEU A 239 -13.92 -6.37 -9.02
N LEU A 240 -14.81 -7.01 -8.26
CA LEU A 240 -14.74 -8.45 -7.99
C LEU A 240 -14.83 -9.33 -9.24
N GLY A 241 -15.43 -8.87 -10.34
CA GLY A 241 -15.40 -9.55 -11.64
C GLY A 241 -13.98 -9.71 -12.20
N TYR A 242 -13.18 -8.63 -12.15
CA TYR A 242 -11.77 -8.63 -12.52
C TYR A 242 -10.95 -9.56 -11.61
N GLU A 243 -11.19 -9.46 -10.31
CA GLU A 243 -10.46 -10.26 -9.30
C GLU A 243 -10.77 -11.75 -9.42
N GLN A 244 -12.04 -12.11 -9.65
CA GLN A 244 -12.47 -13.47 -9.95
C GLN A 244 -11.77 -14.00 -11.21
N ALA A 245 -11.75 -13.23 -12.30
CA ALA A 245 -11.10 -13.64 -13.54
C ALA A 245 -9.59 -13.88 -13.34
N MET A 246 -8.96 -13.11 -12.46
CA MET A 246 -7.53 -13.26 -12.11
C MET A 246 -7.27 -14.24 -10.96
N THR A 247 -8.26 -15.01 -10.52
CA THR A 247 -8.09 -16.01 -9.46
C THR A 247 -7.71 -17.36 -10.03
N ARG A 248 -6.65 -17.98 -9.49
CA ARG A 248 -6.09 -19.25 -9.98
C ARG A 248 -5.90 -20.25 -8.87
N VAL A 249 -5.98 -21.53 -9.22
CA VAL A 249 -5.56 -22.62 -8.35
C VAL A 249 -4.04 -22.72 -8.42
N ASP A 250 -3.37 -22.71 -7.28
CA ASP A 250 -1.95 -23.03 -7.21
C ASP A 250 -1.74 -24.52 -7.49
N SER A 251 -0.89 -24.84 -8.47
CA SER A 251 -0.60 -26.22 -8.84
C SER A 251 0.13 -27.00 -7.74
N THR A 252 0.76 -26.32 -6.78
CA THR A 252 1.51 -26.98 -5.69
C THR A 252 0.66 -27.33 -4.47
N THR A 253 -0.33 -26.52 -4.12
CA THR A 253 -1.17 -26.74 -2.92
C THR A 253 -2.64 -27.04 -3.22
N GLY A 254 -3.13 -26.71 -4.42
CA GLY A 254 -4.55 -26.78 -4.76
C GLY A 254 -5.38 -25.62 -4.19
N ASP A 255 -4.74 -24.64 -3.54
CA ASP A 255 -5.43 -23.47 -2.98
C ASP A 255 -5.69 -22.39 -4.03
N TRP A 256 -6.67 -21.54 -3.76
CA TRP A 256 -6.99 -20.39 -4.60
C TRP A 256 -6.19 -19.15 -4.21
N TYR A 257 -5.64 -18.46 -5.21
CA TYR A 257 -4.96 -17.18 -5.06
C TYR A 257 -5.51 -16.17 -6.05
N ALA A 258 -5.76 -14.94 -5.59
CA ALA A 258 -5.93 -13.79 -6.47
C ALA A 258 -4.56 -13.47 -7.07
N THR A 259 -4.38 -13.78 -8.36
CA THR A 259 -3.10 -13.56 -9.07
C THR A 259 -3.03 -12.20 -9.77
N SER A 260 -3.93 -11.29 -9.42
CA SER A 260 -3.93 -9.87 -9.83
C SER A 260 -2.88 -9.04 -9.06
N GLY A 261 -2.50 -9.46 -7.85
CA GLY A 261 -1.50 -8.79 -7.01
C GLY A 261 -1.02 -9.71 -5.88
N HIS A 262 0.14 -9.42 -5.29
CA HIS A 262 0.70 -10.25 -4.23
C HIS A 262 -0.14 -10.15 -2.94
N MET A 263 -0.48 -8.91 -2.56
CA MET A 263 -1.39 -8.56 -1.47
C MET A 263 -2.53 -7.75 -2.05
N ILE A 264 -3.77 -8.03 -1.67
CA ILE A 264 -4.91 -7.18 -2.01
C ILE A 264 -5.64 -6.77 -0.74
N TRP A 265 -6.37 -5.65 -0.76
CA TRP A 265 -7.10 -5.19 0.43
C TRP A 265 -8.58 -4.89 0.17
N ILE A 266 -9.34 -4.93 1.26
CA ILE A 266 -10.73 -4.51 1.33
C ILE A 266 -10.79 -3.05 1.81
N GLY A 267 -11.49 -2.20 1.07
CA GLY A 267 -11.67 -0.78 1.39
C GLY A 267 -12.64 -0.53 2.55
N ASP A 268 -12.58 0.66 3.13
CA ASP A 268 -13.43 1.04 4.28
C ASP A 268 -14.93 1.11 3.92
N ARG A 269 -15.25 1.21 2.62
CA ARG A 269 -16.63 1.25 2.09
C ARG A 269 -17.17 -0.10 1.65
N THR A 270 -16.34 -1.14 1.63
CA THR A 270 -16.64 -2.48 1.05
C THR A 270 -16.38 -3.61 2.04
N ARG A 271 -16.25 -3.29 3.33
CA ARG A 271 -15.93 -4.25 4.41
C ARG A 271 -17.14 -4.77 5.20
N GLN A 272 -18.33 -4.74 4.62
CA GLN A 272 -19.54 -5.24 5.26
C GLN A 272 -19.46 -6.78 5.39
N LEU A 273 -19.66 -7.29 6.60
CA LEU A 273 -19.39 -8.69 6.97
C LEU A 273 -20.11 -9.72 6.07
N ASP A 274 -21.31 -9.40 5.60
CA ASP A 274 -22.19 -10.26 4.81
C ASP A 274 -22.14 -10.00 3.29
N HIS A 275 -21.22 -9.13 2.83
CA HIS A 275 -21.11 -8.70 1.43
C HIS A 275 -20.05 -9.48 0.64
N GLY A 276 -20.13 -9.34 -0.70
CA GLY A 276 -19.32 -10.07 -1.65
C GLY A 276 -17.82 -9.88 -1.49
N HIS A 277 -17.34 -8.70 -1.08
CA HIS A 277 -15.91 -8.49 -0.85
C HIS A 277 -15.37 -9.35 0.30
N ILE A 278 -16.08 -9.45 1.42
CA ILE A 278 -15.68 -10.33 2.53
C ILE A 278 -15.76 -11.80 2.11
N GLU A 279 -16.82 -12.18 1.39
CA GLU A 279 -16.98 -13.55 0.88
C GLU A 279 -15.86 -13.95 -0.10
N TYR A 280 -15.46 -13.06 -1.02
CA TYR A 280 -14.36 -13.30 -1.93
C TYR A 280 -13.02 -13.47 -1.17
N PHE A 281 -12.74 -12.56 -0.23
CA PHE A 281 -11.49 -12.59 0.55
C PHE A 281 -11.38 -13.78 1.50
N ARG A 282 -12.51 -14.35 1.94
CA ARG A 282 -12.56 -15.54 2.81
C ARG A 282 -11.84 -16.75 2.20
N GLY A 283 -11.90 -16.93 0.88
CA GLY A 283 -11.38 -18.15 0.25
C GLY A 283 -10.04 -18.05 -0.47
N ILE A 284 -9.58 -16.85 -0.84
CA ILE A 284 -8.23 -16.68 -1.40
C ILE A 284 -7.17 -16.85 -0.31
N LYS A 285 -5.95 -17.28 -0.67
CA LYS A 285 -4.82 -17.53 0.27
C LYS A 285 -3.72 -16.47 0.26
N ASN A 286 -3.89 -15.38 -0.49
CA ASN A 286 -2.99 -14.21 -0.44
C ASN A 286 -2.88 -13.65 1.00
N PRO A 287 -1.78 -12.99 1.37
CA PRO A 287 -1.86 -12.01 2.46
C PRO A 287 -2.82 -10.88 2.06
N ILE A 288 -3.66 -10.44 2.99
CA ILE A 288 -4.76 -9.51 2.72
C ILE A 288 -4.75 -8.32 3.68
N GLY A 289 -5.21 -7.17 3.18
CA GLY A 289 -5.42 -5.96 3.97
C GLY A 289 -6.88 -5.68 4.27
N LEU A 290 -7.17 -5.01 5.39
CA LEU A 290 -8.49 -4.50 5.75
C LEU A 290 -8.37 -3.06 6.23
N LYS A 291 -8.98 -2.12 5.51
CA LYS A 291 -9.04 -0.72 5.94
C LYS A 291 -9.93 -0.59 7.19
N CYS A 292 -9.41 0.08 8.21
CA CYS A 292 -10.07 0.30 9.50
C CYS A 292 -10.25 1.80 9.72
N GLY A 293 -11.44 2.31 9.42
CA GLY A 293 -11.81 3.71 9.68
C GLY A 293 -12.50 3.93 11.03
N PRO A 294 -12.80 5.20 11.39
CA PRO A 294 -13.48 5.56 12.65
C PRO A 294 -14.88 4.95 12.83
N SER A 295 -15.53 4.50 11.75
CA SER A 295 -16.85 3.89 11.81
C SER A 295 -16.82 2.40 12.22
N LEU A 296 -15.66 1.74 12.17
CA LEU A 296 -15.53 0.33 12.54
C LEU A 296 -15.54 0.18 14.07
N LYS A 297 -16.37 -0.71 14.59
CA LYS A 297 -16.41 -1.02 16.03
C LYS A 297 -15.53 -2.23 16.36
N PRO A 298 -14.96 -2.33 17.58
CA PRO A 298 -14.11 -3.46 17.96
C PRO A 298 -14.78 -4.84 17.79
N ASP A 299 -16.04 -5.01 18.17
CA ASP A 299 -16.73 -6.30 18.03
C ASP A 299 -16.99 -6.69 16.57
N GLU A 300 -17.21 -5.71 15.69
CA GLU A 300 -17.33 -5.93 14.25
C GLU A 300 -15.98 -6.30 13.64
N LEU A 301 -14.90 -5.63 14.08
CA LEU A 301 -13.53 -5.94 13.66
C LEU A 301 -13.17 -7.38 14.02
N LEU A 302 -13.49 -7.85 15.22
CA LEU A 302 -13.22 -9.23 15.64
C LEU A 302 -13.93 -10.25 14.74
N LYS A 303 -15.21 -10.01 14.40
CA LYS A 303 -15.95 -10.87 13.47
C LYS A 303 -15.32 -10.89 12.07
N LEU A 304 -14.85 -9.73 11.59
CA LEU A 304 -14.13 -9.65 10.31
C LEU A 304 -12.82 -10.44 10.36
N ILE A 305 -12.07 -10.36 11.46
CA ILE A 305 -10.84 -11.14 11.66
C ILE A 305 -11.14 -12.64 11.64
N ASP A 306 -12.21 -13.08 12.32
CA ASP A 306 -12.60 -14.50 12.37
C ASP A 306 -12.91 -15.07 10.97
N VAL A 307 -13.50 -14.26 10.08
CA VAL A 307 -13.80 -14.67 8.71
C VAL A 307 -12.55 -14.63 7.81
N LEU A 308 -11.70 -13.61 7.97
CA LEU A 308 -10.58 -13.33 7.06
C LEU A 308 -9.29 -14.07 7.44
N ASN A 309 -9.13 -14.40 8.72
CA ASN A 309 -8.00 -15.14 9.28
C ASN A 309 -8.48 -16.21 10.29
N PRO A 310 -9.27 -17.22 9.85
CA PRO A 310 -9.89 -18.19 10.75
C PRO A 310 -8.85 -19.05 11.51
N ASP A 311 -7.71 -19.33 10.88
CA ASP A 311 -6.63 -20.13 11.46
C ASP A 311 -5.66 -19.30 12.30
N ASN A 312 -5.93 -17.99 12.48
CA ASN A 312 -5.07 -17.03 13.17
C ASN A 312 -3.61 -17.06 12.65
N GLU A 313 -3.43 -17.24 11.33
CA GLU A 313 -2.13 -17.36 10.68
C GLU A 313 -1.39 -16.01 10.72
N PRO A 314 -0.18 -15.93 11.31
CA PRO A 314 0.60 -14.71 11.29
C PRO A 314 0.91 -14.24 9.86
N GLY A 315 0.80 -12.94 9.60
CA GLY A 315 1.04 -12.36 8.28
C GLY A 315 -0.10 -12.52 7.28
N ARG A 316 -1.18 -13.24 7.62
CA ARG A 316 -2.38 -13.36 6.78
C ARG A 316 -3.14 -12.05 6.66
N LEU A 317 -3.39 -11.36 7.78
CA LEU A 317 -4.24 -10.17 7.83
C LEU A 317 -3.48 -8.94 8.32
N THR A 318 -3.52 -7.88 7.52
CA THR A 318 -3.03 -6.54 7.86
C THR A 318 -4.22 -5.62 8.13
N LEU A 319 -4.31 -5.08 9.34
CA LEU A 319 -5.27 -4.05 9.72
C LEU A 319 -4.70 -2.68 9.41
N ILE A 320 -5.30 -1.98 8.46
CA ILE A 320 -4.79 -0.71 7.92
C ILE A 320 -5.63 0.44 8.51
N GLY A 321 -5.17 0.99 9.63
CA GLY A 321 -5.85 2.05 10.37
C GLY A 321 -5.77 3.41 9.67
N ARG A 322 -6.93 4.05 9.44
CA ARG A 322 -7.04 5.36 8.75
C ARG A 322 -7.99 6.29 9.49
N PHE A 323 -7.63 6.69 10.71
CA PHE A 323 -8.57 7.36 11.61
C PHE A 323 -8.63 8.88 11.40
N GLY A 324 -7.52 9.48 10.95
CA GLY A 324 -7.28 10.90 10.99
C GLY A 324 -6.57 11.30 12.29
N SER A 325 -5.72 12.33 12.21
CA SER A 325 -4.90 12.82 13.32
C SER A 325 -5.72 13.12 14.58
N ASP A 326 -6.94 13.62 14.38
CA ASP A 326 -7.78 14.13 15.46
C ASP A 326 -8.59 13.02 16.14
N LYS A 327 -8.69 11.83 15.52
CA LYS A 327 -9.58 10.73 15.94
C LYS A 327 -8.83 9.47 16.35
N ILE A 328 -7.58 9.29 15.91
CA ILE A 328 -6.82 8.06 16.16
C ILE A 328 -6.75 7.70 17.66
N GLY A 329 -6.59 8.69 18.54
CA GLY A 329 -6.51 8.48 20.00
C GLY A 329 -7.79 7.91 20.63
N GLU A 330 -8.95 8.15 20.04
CA GLU A 330 -10.24 7.67 20.55
C GLU A 330 -10.56 6.25 20.06
N HIS A 331 -10.12 5.91 18.85
CA HIS A 331 -10.54 4.68 18.17
C HIS A 331 -9.52 3.55 18.28
N LEU A 332 -8.24 3.81 17.97
CA LEU A 332 -7.23 2.76 17.83
C LEU A 332 -6.96 1.98 19.14
N PRO A 333 -6.85 2.60 20.33
CA PRO A 333 -6.57 1.86 21.57
C PRO A 333 -7.61 0.79 21.86
N ASN A 334 -8.90 1.10 21.64
CA ASN A 334 -9.99 0.17 21.87
C ASN A 334 -9.95 -1.04 20.92
N MET A 335 -9.56 -0.82 19.66
CA MET A 335 -9.37 -1.91 18.69
C MET A 335 -8.19 -2.80 19.06
N ILE A 336 -7.04 -2.20 19.43
CA ILE A 336 -5.84 -2.94 19.84
C ILE A 336 -6.16 -3.82 21.05
N ARG A 337 -6.80 -3.27 22.08
CA ARG A 337 -7.18 -4.02 23.28
C ARG A 337 -8.10 -5.19 22.97
N ALA A 338 -9.07 -5.02 22.08
CA ALA A 338 -9.97 -6.09 21.66
C ALA A 338 -9.21 -7.21 20.91
N VAL A 339 -8.40 -6.86 19.91
CA VAL A 339 -7.57 -7.80 19.14
C VAL A 339 -6.61 -8.57 20.05
N LYS A 340 -5.95 -7.86 20.98
CA LYS A 340 -5.01 -8.44 21.96
C LYS A 340 -5.72 -9.38 22.93
N ARG A 341 -6.90 -8.99 23.44
CA ARG A 341 -7.70 -9.83 24.36
C ARG A 341 -8.09 -11.15 23.73
N GLU A 342 -8.47 -11.15 22.46
CA GLU A 342 -8.85 -12.36 21.72
C GLU A 342 -7.64 -13.14 21.15
N GLY A 343 -6.41 -12.72 21.45
CA GLY A 343 -5.18 -13.39 21.00
C GLY A 343 -5.00 -13.42 19.48
N LYS A 344 -5.60 -12.47 18.76
CA LYS A 344 -5.53 -12.41 17.29
C LYS A 344 -4.17 -11.86 16.84
N VAL A 345 -3.55 -12.53 15.88
CA VAL A 345 -2.27 -12.14 15.29
C VAL A 345 -2.51 -11.45 13.96
N VAL A 346 -2.15 -10.17 13.91
CA VAL A 346 -2.34 -9.30 12.75
C VAL A 346 -1.15 -8.37 12.58
N VAL A 347 -0.95 -7.86 11.37
CA VAL A 347 -0.06 -6.72 11.13
C VAL A 347 -0.86 -5.45 11.33
N TRP A 348 -0.38 -4.54 12.18
CA TRP A 348 -0.94 -3.19 12.28
C TRP A 348 -0.19 -2.26 11.33
N SER A 349 -0.92 -1.56 10.45
CA SER A 349 -0.36 -0.57 9.53
C SER A 349 -1.13 0.74 9.63
N CYS A 350 -0.40 1.86 9.63
CA CYS A 350 -0.99 3.20 9.63
C CYS A 350 -1.16 3.72 8.20
N ASP A 351 -2.38 4.08 7.81
CA ASP A 351 -2.70 4.88 6.64
C ASP A 351 -3.05 6.31 7.08
N PRO A 352 -2.05 7.19 7.18
CA PRO A 352 -2.24 8.56 7.64
C PRO A 352 -2.81 9.47 6.54
N MET A 353 -3.20 8.92 5.39
CA MET A 353 -3.56 9.71 4.21
C MET A 353 -5.07 9.93 4.16
N HIS A 354 -5.84 8.83 4.15
CA HIS A 354 -7.29 8.86 3.92
C HIS A 354 -8.07 9.43 5.11
N GLY A 355 -7.47 9.49 6.30
CA GLY A 355 -8.04 10.15 7.48
C GLY A 355 -7.97 11.67 7.46
N ASN A 356 -7.03 12.24 6.70
CA ASN A 356 -6.59 13.65 6.83
C ASN A 356 -6.86 14.50 5.58
N THR A 357 -7.77 14.06 4.71
CA THR A 357 -8.11 14.83 3.51
C THR A 357 -9.08 15.96 3.85
N ILE A 358 -8.76 17.16 3.37
CA ILE A 358 -9.59 18.37 3.48
C ILE A 358 -9.84 18.96 2.09
N THR A 359 -10.85 19.81 1.96
CA THR A 359 -10.99 20.71 0.81
C THR A 359 -10.35 22.04 1.18
N SER A 360 -9.43 22.52 0.34
CA SER A 360 -8.71 23.77 0.55
C SER A 360 -9.54 24.99 0.12
N THR A 361 -9.01 26.20 0.38
CA THR A 361 -9.68 27.46 0.04
C THR A 361 -9.82 27.68 -1.46
N SER A 362 -8.87 27.20 -2.25
CA SER A 362 -8.90 27.18 -3.71
C SER A 362 -9.80 26.08 -4.31
N GLY A 363 -10.41 25.23 -3.47
CA GLY A 363 -11.35 24.19 -3.89
C GLY A 363 -10.70 22.83 -4.22
N TYR A 364 -9.36 22.74 -4.18
CA TYR A 364 -8.66 21.47 -4.33
C TYR A 364 -8.86 20.57 -3.11
N LYS A 365 -8.89 19.26 -3.33
CA LYS A 365 -8.65 18.34 -2.21
C LYS A 365 -7.17 18.41 -1.88
N THR A 366 -6.82 18.46 -0.61
CA THR A 366 -5.42 18.41 -0.17
C THR A 366 -5.31 17.69 1.18
N ARG A 367 -4.08 17.45 1.64
CA ARG A 367 -3.78 16.84 2.93
C ARG A 367 -2.66 17.65 3.59
N PRO A 368 -2.89 18.27 4.76
CA PRO A 368 -1.83 18.92 5.51
C PRO A 368 -0.79 17.89 5.98
N PHE A 369 0.47 18.07 5.58
CA PHE A 369 1.54 17.13 5.92
C PHE A 369 1.72 16.96 7.44
N ASP A 370 1.53 18.02 8.23
CA ASP A 370 1.61 17.94 9.70
C ASP A 370 0.55 17.01 10.30
N ARG A 371 -0.65 16.94 9.71
CA ARG A 371 -1.70 16.00 10.16
C ARG A 371 -1.32 14.56 9.82
N ILE A 372 -0.75 14.35 8.63
CA ILE A 372 -0.21 13.04 8.21
C ILE A 372 0.88 12.59 9.20
N LEU A 373 1.86 13.44 9.51
CA LEU A 373 2.91 13.13 10.49
C LEU A 373 2.35 12.91 11.90
N SER A 374 1.35 13.70 12.31
CA SER A 374 0.72 13.59 13.64
C SER A 374 0.00 12.25 13.84
N GLU A 375 -0.72 11.76 12.82
CA GLU A 375 -1.37 10.45 12.90
C GLU A 375 -0.35 9.33 13.03
N VAL A 376 0.76 9.37 12.28
CA VAL A 376 1.86 8.38 12.41
C VAL A 376 2.49 8.43 13.81
N LYS A 377 2.81 9.62 14.33
CA LYS A 377 3.36 9.76 15.70
C LYS A 377 2.41 9.17 16.74
N SER A 378 1.11 9.47 16.61
CA SER A 378 0.08 8.97 17.51
C SER A 378 -0.07 7.44 17.42
N PHE A 379 -0.01 6.87 16.21
CA PHE A 379 -0.02 5.44 15.98
C PHE A 379 1.10 4.72 16.73
N PHE A 380 2.35 5.19 16.61
CA PHE A 380 3.49 4.64 17.34
C PHE A 380 3.37 4.81 18.86
N ALA A 381 2.93 5.98 19.32
CA ALA A 381 2.74 6.25 20.75
C ALA A 381 1.68 5.34 21.37
N ILE A 382 0.55 5.13 20.68
CA ILE A 382 -0.53 4.23 21.11
C ILE A 382 -0.06 2.78 21.13
N HIS A 383 0.64 2.30 20.10
CA HIS A 383 1.18 0.94 20.11
C HIS A 383 2.15 0.72 21.26
N THR A 384 3.01 1.71 21.54
CA THR A 384 3.92 1.70 22.68
C THR A 384 3.16 1.62 24.01
N SER A 385 2.14 2.46 24.21
CA SER A 385 1.36 2.46 25.47
C SER A 385 0.53 1.18 25.67
N GLU A 386 0.03 0.59 24.58
CA GLU A 386 -0.73 -0.67 24.62
C GLU A 386 0.18 -1.92 24.66
N GLY A 387 1.50 -1.74 24.59
CA GLY A 387 2.48 -2.83 24.56
C GLY A 387 2.27 -3.75 23.36
N THR A 388 2.14 -3.17 22.18
CA THR A 388 1.98 -3.84 20.88
C THR A 388 2.94 -3.23 19.86
N HIS A 389 3.01 -3.79 18.65
CA HIS A 389 3.96 -3.35 17.64
C HIS A 389 3.29 -2.53 16.54
N ALA A 390 3.87 -1.35 16.26
CA ALA A 390 3.53 -0.51 15.12
C ALA A 390 4.19 -1.09 13.85
N GLY A 391 3.48 -1.99 13.17
CA GLY A 391 4.05 -2.86 12.14
C GLY A 391 4.32 -2.23 10.78
N GLY A 392 3.70 -1.10 10.43
CA GLY A 392 3.90 -0.53 9.10
C GLY A 392 3.21 0.80 8.82
N VAL A 393 3.47 1.31 7.62
CA VAL A 393 2.78 2.46 7.03
C VAL A 393 2.27 2.14 5.63
N HIS A 394 1.13 2.74 5.29
CA HIS A 394 0.47 2.66 3.98
C HIS A 394 0.27 4.08 3.45
N LEU A 395 1.06 4.47 2.44
CA LEU A 395 1.14 5.84 1.94
C LEU A 395 0.63 5.96 0.51
N GLU A 396 0.13 7.15 0.16
CA GLU A 396 -0.08 7.54 -1.23
C GLU A 396 1.02 8.53 -1.60
N MET A 397 1.88 8.14 -2.54
CA MET A 397 3.11 8.86 -2.86
C MET A 397 3.47 8.70 -4.34
N THR A 398 4.24 9.67 -4.85
CA THR A 398 4.74 9.66 -6.23
C THR A 398 6.20 10.13 -6.28
N GLY A 399 6.92 9.63 -7.29
CA GLY A 399 8.26 10.12 -7.62
C GLY A 399 8.28 11.40 -8.46
N GLN A 400 7.11 11.85 -8.90
CA GLN A 400 6.94 13.11 -9.64
C GLN A 400 7.07 14.32 -8.71
N ASP A 401 7.55 15.44 -9.25
CA ASP A 401 7.66 16.71 -8.54
C ASP A 401 6.31 17.44 -8.56
N VAL A 402 5.41 17.02 -7.65
CA VAL A 402 4.02 17.48 -7.55
C VAL A 402 3.78 18.36 -6.32
N THR A 403 2.74 19.20 -6.39
CA THR A 403 2.28 20.08 -5.31
C THR A 403 0.87 19.69 -4.87
N GLU A 404 0.70 18.47 -4.35
CA GLU A 404 -0.63 17.92 -4.02
C GLU A 404 -0.96 18.04 -2.51
N CYS A 405 0.01 17.80 -1.63
CA CYS A 405 -0.15 17.92 -0.17
C CYS A 405 0.50 19.20 0.35
N LEU A 406 -0.20 19.92 1.25
CA LEU A 406 0.28 21.16 1.87
C LEU A 406 1.45 20.91 2.84
N GLY A 407 2.31 21.92 3.00
CA GLY A 407 3.40 21.93 3.98
C GLY A 407 4.61 21.12 3.54
N GLY A 408 5.28 20.48 4.51
CA GLY A 408 6.58 19.84 4.30
C GLY A 408 7.73 20.86 4.16
N ALA A 409 8.89 20.36 3.75
CA ALA A 409 10.13 21.13 3.60
C ALA A 409 9.99 22.46 2.86
N ARG A 410 9.29 22.42 1.72
CA ARG A 410 9.07 23.56 0.82
C ARG A 410 7.94 24.48 1.28
N ALA A 411 7.25 24.14 2.36
CA ALA A 411 6.09 24.87 2.86
C ALA A 411 5.01 25.12 1.78
N ILE A 412 4.64 24.05 1.04
CA ILE A 412 3.64 24.14 -0.04
C ILE A 412 2.35 24.76 0.50
N THR A 413 1.94 25.87 -0.12
CA THR A 413 0.75 26.63 0.24
C THR A 413 -0.45 26.24 -0.61
N ASP A 414 -1.63 26.78 -0.30
CA ASP A 414 -2.84 26.55 -1.11
C ASP A 414 -2.70 27.11 -2.53
N GLU A 415 -1.94 28.21 -2.70
CA GLU A 415 -1.70 28.84 -4.00
C GLU A 415 -0.83 27.94 -4.88
N ASP A 416 0.15 27.25 -4.29
CA ASP A 416 1.07 26.35 -5.00
C ASP A 416 0.39 25.07 -5.52
N LEU A 417 -0.81 24.74 -5.02
CA LEU A 417 -1.51 23.53 -5.46
C LEU A 417 -1.79 23.58 -6.96
N ASN A 418 -2.08 24.76 -7.53
CA ASN A 418 -2.42 24.87 -8.94
C ASN A 418 -1.24 24.64 -9.91
N ASP A 419 0.01 24.63 -9.42
CA ASP A 419 1.19 24.52 -10.27
C ASP A 419 1.30 23.12 -10.87
N ARG A 420 1.18 22.08 -10.01
CA ARG A 420 1.46 20.68 -10.39
C ARG A 420 0.54 19.68 -9.69
N TYR A 421 -0.76 19.97 -9.71
CA TYR A 421 -1.79 19.02 -9.25
C TYR A 421 -2.10 17.99 -10.34
N HIS A 422 -1.40 16.85 -10.31
CA HIS A 422 -1.52 15.82 -11.35
C HIS A 422 -2.46 14.68 -10.97
N THR A 423 -2.73 14.48 -9.67
CA THR A 423 -3.66 13.43 -9.25
C THR A 423 -5.09 13.72 -9.68
N VAL A 424 -5.70 12.68 -10.25
CA VAL A 424 -7.12 12.65 -10.63
C VAL A 424 -8.02 12.20 -9.49
N CYS A 425 -7.40 11.87 -8.36
CA CYS A 425 -8.00 11.14 -7.27
C CYS A 425 -7.79 11.87 -5.95
N ASP A 426 -6.89 11.37 -5.11
CA ASP A 426 -6.56 12.01 -3.84
C ASP A 426 -5.08 12.49 -3.86
N PRO A 427 -4.75 13.53 -3.08
CA PRO A 427 -3.41 14.13 -2.98
C PRO A 427 -2.31 13.17 -2.54
N ARG A 428 -1.23 13.04 -3.29
CA ARG A 428 -0.09 12.19 -2.97
C ARG A 428 1.01 12.99 -2.26
N LEU A 429 1.80 12.31 -1.44
CA LEU A 429 3.08 12.85 -1.00
C LEU A 429 4.01 12.93 -2.21
N ASN A 430 4.68 14.07 -2.38
CA ASN A 430 5.81 14.15 -3.31
C ASN A 430 7.04 13.43 -2.72
N ALA A 431 8.13 13.36 -3.49
CA ALA A 431 9.35 12.67 -3.07
C ALA A 431 9.96 13.25 -1.77
N GLU A 432 9.97 14.57 -1.59
CA GLU A 432 10.53 15.21 -0.38
C GLU A 432 9.74 14.85 0.87
N GLN A 433 8.41 15.01 0.81
CA GLN A 433 7.52 14.65 1.89
C GLN A 433 7.59 13.15 2.22
N SER A 434 7.76 12.30 1.20
CA SER A 434 7.94 10.86 1.37
C SER A 434 9.24 10.52 2.12
N ILE A 435 10.35 11.19 1.79
CA ILE A 435 11.64 11.00 2.48
C ILE A 435 11.58 11.54 3.92
N ASP A 436 10.95 12.69 4.14
CA ASP A 436 10.72 13.24 5.49
C ASP A 436 9.91 12.28 6.36
N MET A 437 8.87 11.66 5.79
CA MET A 437 8.09 10.61 6.46
C MET A 437 8.98 9.42 6.82
N ALA A 438 9.84 8.94 5.91
CA ALA A 438 10.74 7.83 6.20
C ALA A 438 11.71 8.13 7.35
N PHE A 439 12.27 9.35 7.40
CA PHE A 439 13.14 9.77 8.50
C PHE A 439 12.40 9.88 9.84
N LEU A 440 11.16 10.38 9.84
CA LEU A 440 10.33 10.39 11.05
C LEU A 440 10.08 8.96 11.55
N VAL A 441 9.63 8.06 10.67
CA VAL A 441 9.31 6.67 11.03
C VAL A 441 10.56 5.94 11.51
N ALA A 442 11.72 6.16 10.87
CA ALA A 442 12.98 5.57 11.31
C ALA A 442 13.37 5.99 12.73
N GLU A 443 13.15 7.26 13.09
CA GLU A 443 13.38 7.75 14.44
C GLU A 443 12.41 7.13 15.45
N LEU A 444 11.12 7.01 15.11
CA LEU A 444 10.13 6.35 15.97
C LEU A 444 10.47 4.86 16.19
N LEU A 445 10.90 4.14 15.15
CA LEU A 445 11.35 2.74 15.25
C LEU A 445 12.57 2.59 16.15
N LYS A 446 13.53 3.52 16.04
CA LYS A 446 14.71 3.54 16.90
C LYS A 446 14.33 3.75 18.38
N GLN A 447 13.38 4.65 18.65
CA GLN A 447 12.86 4.90 20.01
C GLN A 447 12.14 3.67 20.57
N GLU A 448 11.28 3.03 19.78
CA GLU A 448 10.59 1.79 20.18
C GLU A 448 11.59 0.69 20.55
N ARG A 449 12.67 0.52 19.77
CA ARG A 449 13.74 -0.45 20.09
C ARG A 449 14.49 -0.07 21.36
N ALA A 450 14.87 1.20 21.54
CA ALA A 450 15.60 1.65 22.73
C ALA A 450 14.80 1.40 24.02
N GLY A 451 13.47 1.57 23.98
CA GLY A 451 12.58 1.24 25.10
C GLY A 451 12.42 -0.26 25.37
N LYS A 452 12.79 -1.14 24.43
CA LYS A 452 12.69 -2.61 24.52
C LYS A 452 13.99 -3.31 24.96
N VAL A 453 15.10 -2.59 25.11
CA VAL A 453 16.40 -3.18 25.50
C VAL A 453 16.27 -3.86 26.87
N ARG A 454 16.22 -5.20 26.88
CA ARG A 454 16.56 -5.99 28.07
C ARG A 454 18.05 -5.79 28.36
N PRO A 455 18.48 -5.56 29.61
CA PRO A 455 19.89 -5.57 29.94
C PRO A 455 20.50 -6.88 29.44
N MET A 456 21.63 -6.81 28.73
CA MET A 456 22.39 -8.03 28.44
C MET A 456 22.67 -8.73 29.78
N PRO A 457 22.49 -10.07 29.88
CA PRO A 457 23.02 -10.77 31.03
C PRO A 457 24.52 -10.48 31.05
N VAL A 458 24.97 -9.83 32.11
CA VAL A 458 26.40 -9.70 32.40
C VAL A 458 26.93 -11.13 32.34
N ALA A 459 27.84 -11.39 31.39
CA ALA A 459 28.53 -12.67 31.34
C ALA A 459 29.12 -12.90 32.74
N ALA A 460 28.57 -13.88 33.46
CA ALA A 460 29.14 -14.32 34.71
C ALA A 460 30.51 -14.88 34.35
N GLY A 461 31.55 -14.08 34.61
CA GLY A 461 32.91 -14.53 34.42
C GLY A 461 33.18 -15.74 35.31
N LEU A 462 33.84 -16.73 34.73
CA LEU A 462 35.03 -17.40 35.25
C LEU A 462 35.78 -18.03 34.08
#